data_AF-A0A529XIC1-F1
#
_entry.id   AF-A0A529XIC1-F1
#
_cell.length_a   1.000
_cell.length_b   1.000
_cell.length_c   1.000
_cell.angle_alpha   90.00
_cell.angle_beta   90.00
_cell.angle_gamma   90.00
#
_symmetry.space_group_name_H-M   'P 1'
#
loop_
_entity.id
_entity.type
_entity.pdbx_description
1 polymer ?
#
loop_
_entity_poly.entity_id
_entity_poly.type
_entity_poly.pdbx_seq_one_letter_code
_entity_poly.pdbx_strand_id
1 'polypeptide(L)' 'MKVSLDTNVLLRLVVGDDEAQQQTAAETLERAELVAISVQALCEFVWVLDRSYRVARPDIS' A
#
# COMPACT_ATOMS: atom_id res chain seq x y z
N MET A 1 -16.39 8.03 2.53
CA MET A 1 -15.89 7.49 3.83
C MET A 1 -14.44 7.92 4.08
N LYS A 2 -13.95 7.95 5.33
CA LYS A 2 -12.53 8.19 5.63
C LYS A 2 -11.85 6.86 5.99
N VAL A 3 -10.70 6.57 5.39
CA VAL A 3 -9.96 5.32 5.62
C VAL A 3 -8.52 5.61 6.02
N SER A 4 -7.93 4.72 6.81
CA SER A 4 -6.49 4.69 7.09
C SER A 4 -5.92 3.42 6.49
N LEU A 5 -4.80 3.52 5.78
CA LEU A 5 -4.12 2.35 5.23
C LEU A 5 -3.01 1.86 6.16
N ASP A 6 -2.95 0.54 6.29
CA ASP A 6 -1.79 -0.15 6.83
C ASP A 6 -0.84 -0.59 5.71
N THR A 7 0.32 -1.10 6.09
CA THR A 7 1.36 -1.58 5.19
C THR A 7 0.89 -2.72 4.29
N ASN A 8 0.06 -3.64 4.79
CA ASN A 8 -0.39 -4.78 4.01
C ASN A 8 -1.35 -4.34 2.91
N VAL A 9 -2.29 -3.44 3.19
CA VAL A 9 -3.20 -2.90 2.18
C VAL A 9 -2.41 -2.18 1.08
N LEU A 10 -1.39 -1.39 1.45
CA LEU A 10 -0.48 -0.76 0.48
C LEU A 10 0.26 -1.79 -0.39
N LEU A 11 0.76 -2.87 0.21
CA LEU A 11 1.43 -3.95 -0.52
C LEU A 11 0.48 -4.66 -1.50
N ARG A 12 -0.73 -5.01 -1.06
CA ARG A 12 -1.73 -5.67 -1.92
C ARG A 12 -2.10 -4.79 -3.12
N LEU A 13 -2.23 -3.48 -2.90
CA LEU A 13 -2.54 -2.51 -3.94
C LEU A 13 -1.43 -2.40 -5.00
N VAL A 14 -0.18 -2.30 -4.57
CA VAL A 14 0.96 -1.98 -5.45
C VAL A 14 1.60 -3.21 -6.07
N VAL A 15 1.75 -4.30 -5.31
CA VAL A 15 2.36 -5.54 -5.78
C VAL A 15 1.35 -6.39 -6.57
N GLY A 16 0.08 -6.39 -6.15
CA GLY A 16 -0.95 -7.21 -6.76
C GLY A 16 -0.72 -8.72 -6.61
N ASP A 17 -0.13 -9.14 -5.50
CA ASP A 17 0.13 -10.56 -5.21
C ASP A 17 -1.12 -11.36 -4.82
N ASP A 18 -2.22 -10.66 -4.53
CA ASP A 18 -3.57 -11.21 -4.34
C ASP A 18 -4.59 -10.30 -5.06
N GLU A 19 -5.10 -10.79 -6.18
CA GLU A 19 -6.00 -10.04 -7.08
C GLU A 19 -7.31 -9.64 -6.39
N ALA A 20 -7.89 -10.52 -5.56
CA ALA A 20 -9.16 -10.25 -4.87
C ALA A 20 -8.99 -9.16 -3.81
N GLN A 21 -7.89 -9.21 -3.05
CA GLN A 21 -7.57 -8.16 -2.09
C GLN A 21 -7.19 -6.85 -2.76
N GLN A 22 -6.43 -6.90 -3.85
CA GLN A 22 -6.07 -5.72 -4.64
C GLN A 22 -7.32 -5.01 -5.16
N GLN A 23 -8.25 -5.75 -5.76
CA GLN A 23 -9.52 -5.20 -6.25
C GLN A 23 -10.34 -4.58 -5.11
N THR A 24 -10.49 -5.30 -4.00
CA THR A 24 -11.23 -4.82 -2.83
C THR A 24 -10.63 -3.52 -2.27
N ALA A 25 -9.30 -3.46 -2.18
CA ALA A 25 -8.61 -2.27 -1.71
C ALA A 25 -8.78 -1.10 -2.69
N ALA A 26 -8.68 -1.34 -4.00
CA ALA A 26 -8.86 -0.32 -5.03
C ALA A 26 -10.28 0.27 -4.99
N GLU A 27 -11.32 -0.58 -5.00
CA GLU A 27 -12.72 -0.14 -4.92
C GLU A 27 -13.03 0.62 -3.63
N THR A 28 -12.40 0.23 -2.52
CA THR A 28 -12.56 0.92 -1.23
C THR A 28 -11.95 2.32 -1.29
N LEU A 29 -10.76 2.44 -1.88
CA LEU A 29 -10.06 3.72 -2.03
C LEU A 29 -10.76 4.66 -3.01
N GLU A 30 -11.33 4.16 -4.11
CA GLU A 30 -12.12 4.95 -5.06
C GLU A 30 -13.35 5.61 -4.41
N ARG A 31 -13.90 4.97 -3.38
CA ARG A 31 -15.06 5.47 -2.60
C ARG A 31 -14.65 6.27 -1.36
N ALA A 32 -13.35 6.43 -1.11
CA ALA A 32 -12.85 7.17 0.04
C ALA A 32 -12.82 8.68 -0.26
N GLU A 33 -13.32 9.47 0.69
CA GLU A 33 -13.22 10.94 0.69
C GLU A 33 -11.85 11.40 1.20
N LEU A 34 -11.23 10.57 2.06
CA LEU A 34 -9.93 10.83 2.65
C LEU A 34 -9.22 9.49 2.88
N VAL A 35 -7.96 9.43 2.45
CA VAL A 35 -7.06 8.30 2.69
C VAL A 35 -5.92 8.82 3.56
N ALA A 36 -5.85 8.33 4.79
CA ALA A 36 -4.75 8.60 5.70
C ALA A 36 -3.71 7.48 5.64
N ILE A 37 -2.44 7.85 5.62
CA ILE A 37 -1.32 6.90 5.71
C ILE A 37 -0.43 7.40 6.84
N SER A 38 -0.18 6.54 7.83
CA SER A 38 0.76 6.89 8.91
C SER A 38 2.20 6.85 8.39
N VAL A 39 3.07 7.70 8.95
CA VAL A 39 4.51 7.66 8.63
C VAL A 39 5.10 6.27 8.90
N GLN A 40 4.65 5.60 9.96
CA GLN A 40 5.08 4.24 10.28
C GLN A 40 4.73 3.26 9.15
N ALA A 41 3.48 3.26 8.67
CA ALA A 41 3.05 2.37 7.60
C ALA A 41 3.79 2.67 6.28
N LEU A 42 4.05 3.94 6.00
CA LEU A 42 4.84 4.33 4.82
C LEU A 42 6.29 3.84 4.92
N CYS A 43 6.95 4.02 6.06
CA CYS A 43 8.32 3.54 6.27
C CYS A 43 8.42 2.02 6.17
N GLU A 44 7.46 1.30 6.75
CA GLU A 44 7.41 -0.16 6.67
C GLU A 44 7.15 -0.61 5.22
N PHE A 45 6.25 0.05 4.49
CA PHE A 45 5.97 -0.25 3.09
C PHE A 45 7.25 -0.14 2.23
N VAL A 46 7.98 0.97 2.34
CA VAL A 46 9.26 1.16 1.64
C VAL A 46 10.28 0.10 2.06
N TRP A 47 10.36 -0.22 3.36
CA TRP A 47 11.28 -1.25 3.85
C TRP A 47 10.95 -2.65 3.30
N VAL A 48 9.67 -3.01 3.21
CA VAL A 48 9.25 -4.30 2.62
C VAL A 48 9.53 -4.34 1.12
N LEU A 49 9.29 -3.24 0.39
CA LEU A 49 9.62 -3.16 -1.04
C LEU A 49 11.13 -3.30 -1.29
N ASP A 50 11.98 -2.62 -0.51
CA ASP A 50 13.45 -2.73 -0.59
C ASP A 50 13.94 -4.15 -0.26
N ARG A 51 13.43 -4.75 0.83
CA ARG A 51 13.98 -6.01 1.38
C ARG A 51 13.39 -7.28 0.79
N SER A 52 12.06 -7.34 0.65
CA SER A 52 11.35 -8.55 0.24
C SER A 52 11.15 -8.58 -1.28
N TYR A 53 10.73 -7.46 -1.85
CA TYR A 53 10.46 -7.35 -3.30
C TYR A 53 11.67 -6.86 -4.12
N ARG A 54 12.74 -6.41 -3.44
CA ARG A 54 13.99 -5.93 -4.07
C ARG A 54 13.77 -4.83 -5.10
N VAL A 55 12.77 -3.97 -4.87
CA VAL A 55 12.51 -2.80 -5.71
C VAL A 55 13.70 -1.84 -5.56
N ALA A 56 14.13 -1.24 -6.67
CA ALA A 56 15.29 -0.35 -6.63
C ALA A 56 14.97 0.91 -5.82
N ARG A 57 15.90 1.34 -4.96
CA ARG A 57 15.71 2.53 -4.10
C ARG A 57 15.19 3.77 -4.83
N PRO A 58 15.68 4.12 -6.04
CA PRO A 58 15.17 5.27 -6.77
C PRO A 58 13.67 5.21 -7.10
N ASP A 59 13.06 4.02 -7.10
CA ASP A 59 11.64 3.83 -7.37
C ASP A 59 10.76 3.94 -6.11
N ILE A 60 11.37 3.99 -4.91
CA ILE A 60 10.68 3.91 -3.61
C ILE A 60 11.18 4.93 -2.57
N SER A 61 11.94 5.95 -2.98
CA SER A 61 12.50 6.99 -2.10
C SER A 61 12.27 8.40 -2.62
#